data_AF-A0A960W1Q9-F1
#
_entry.id   AF-A0A960W1Q9-F1
#
_cell.length_a   1.000
_cell.length_b   1.000
_cell.length_c   1.000
_cell.angle_alpha   90.00
_cell.angle_beta   90.00
_cell.angle_gamma   90.00
#
_symmetry.space_group_name_H-M   'P 1'
#
loop_
_entity.id
_entity.type
_entity.pdbx_description
1 polymer ?
#
loop_
_entity_poly.entity_id
_entity_poly.type
_entity_poly.pdbx_seq_one_letter_code
_entity_poly.pdbx_strand_id
1 'polypeptide(L)'
;MVAAVVVEVAAEVVAAVEVAAVEVAVVVAEIFVYNFKRLGEQILMTHLKIKNSSFIIILLVILVNILFSNCKTVVDFDKAFDRYERLPPYKAMAYAKDSGGHWAYGYAEGQYTQESANELALYECERRLAKYKVLSGCKLYAVGDTIVWKE
;
A
#
# COMPACT_ATOMS: atom_id res chain seq x y z
N MET A 1 19.15 -20.99 24.16
CA MET A 1 18.14 -21.91 23.60
C MET A 1 16.71 -21.40 23.69
N VAL A 2 16.35 -20.52 24.64
CA VAL A 2 14.98 -19.99 24.77
C VAL A 2 14.61 -18.98 23.67
N ALA A 3 15.56 -18.20 23.15
CA ALA A 3 15.27 -17.18 22.11
C ALA A 3 14.88 -17.77 20.73
N ALA A 4 15.34 -18.98 20.39
CA ALA A 4 15.03 -19.61 19.10
C ALA A 4 13.57 -20.09 19.03
N VAL A 5 13.01 -20.55 20.15
CA VAL A 5 11.64 -21.06 20.24
C VAL A 5 10.60 -19.93 20.13
N VAL A 6 10.95 -18.71 20.56
CA VAL A 6 10.03 -17.56 20.51
C VAL A 6 9.85 -17.02 19.08
N VAL A 7 10.86 -17.16 18.21
CA VAL A 7 10.80 -16.70 16.82
C VAL A 7 9.96 -17.64 15.95
N GLU A 8 10.01 -18.94 16.23
CA GLU A 8 9.25 -19.95 15.48
C GLU A 8 7.74 -19.85 15.74
N VAL A 9 7.34 -19.60 17.00
CA VAL A 9 5.93 -19.39 17.37
C VAL A 9 5.38 -18.06 16.82
N ALA A 10 6.21 -17.02 16.70
CA ALA A 10 5.78 -15.75 16.13
C ALA A 10 5.47 -15.85 14.63
N ALA A 11 6.21 -16.65 13.87
CA ALA A 11 5.98 -16.84 12.44
C ALA A 11 4.66 -17.58 12.14
N GLU A 12 4.30 -18.59 12.94
CA GLU A 12 2.99 -19.27 12.82
C GLU A 12 1.82 -18.36 13.20
N VAL A 13 1.97 -17.50 14.22
CA VAL A 13 0.92 -16.55 14.61
C VAL A 13 0.75 -15.45 13.56
N VAL A 14 1.83 -14.96 12.94
CA VAL A 14 1.74 -13.96 11.85
C VAL A 14 1.10 -14.55 10.60
N ALA A 15 1.40 -15.81 10.24
CA ALA A 15 0.73 -16.50 9.14
C ALA A 15 -0.77 -16.74 9.42
N ALA A 16 -1.14 -17.06 10.66
CA ALA A 16 -2.54 -17.21 11.06
C ALA A 16 -3.31 -15.88 11.03
N VAL A 17 -2.65 -14.75 11.35
CA VAL A 17 -3.25 -13.40 11.28
C VAL A 17 -3.45 -12.96 9.82
N GLU A 18 -2.55 -13.31 8.89
CA GLU A 18 -2.74 -13.04 7.46
C GLU A 18 -3.87 -13.90 6.85
N VAL A 19 -4.01 -15.17 7.25
CA VAL A 19 -5.12 -16.03 6.79
C VAL A 19 -6.46 -15.54 7.33
N ALA A 20 -6.52 -15.09 8.59
CA ALA A 20 -7.74 -14.53 9.17
C ALA A 20 -8.19 -13.23 8.45
N ALA A 21 -7.25 -12.38 8.01
CA ALA A 21 -7.58 -11.17 7.25
C ALA A 21 -8.14 -11.48 5.85
N VAL A 22 -7.63 -12.54 5.20
CA VAL A 22 -8.13 -13.01 3.90
C VAL A 22 -9.52 -13.65 4.05
N GLU A 23 -9.74 -14.46 5.07
CA GLU A 23 -11.06 -15.06 5.34
C GLU A 23 -12.10 -14.00 5.69
N VAL A 24 -11.75 -12.98 6.49
CA VAL A 24 -12.65 -11.85 6.79
C VAL A 24 -12.97 -11.06 5.51
N ALA A 25 -12.01 -10.86 4.61
CA ALA A 25 -12.27 -10.20 3.32
C ALA A 25 -13.20 -11.01 2.42
N VAL A 26 -13.04 -12.34 2.37
CA VAL A 26 -13.92 -13.25 1.61
C VAL A 26 -15.33 -13.25 2.21
N VAL A 27 -15.46 -13.33 3.54
CA VAL A 27 -16.75 -13.29 4.24
C VAL A 27 -17.44 -11.93 4.05
N VAL A 28 -16.70 -10.82 4.12
CA VAL A 28 -17.25 -9.48 3.83
C VAL A 28 -17.69 -9.37 2.38
N ALA A 29 -16.94 -9.94 1.43
CA ALA A 29 -17.33 -9.98 0.01
C ALA A 29 -18.61 -10.81 -0.21
N GLU A 30 -18.73 -11.97 0.42
CA GLU A 30 -19.93 -12.82 0.34
C GLU A 30 -21.15 -12.16 1.01
N ILE A 31 -20.96 -11.51 2.16
CA ILE A 31 -22.01 -10.72 2.82
C ILE A 31 -22.43 -9.53 1.92
N PHE A 32 -21.48 -8.88 1.24
CA PHE A 32 -21.78 -7.80 0.32
C PHE A 32 -22.58 -8.29 -0.89
N VAL A 33 -22.21 -9.43 -1.47
CA VAL A 33 -22.93 -10.09 -2.59
C VAL A 33 -24.32 -10.55 -2.16
N TYR A 34 -24.47 -11.12 -0.96
CA TYR A 34 -25.76 -11.58 -0.44
C TYR A 34 -26.72 -10.42 -0.16
N ASN A 35 -26.22 -9.33 0.44
CA ASN A 35 -27.04 -8.14 0.67
C ASN A 35 -27.41 -7.41 -0.64
N PHE A 36 -26.52 -7.40 -1.65
CA PHE A 36 -26.85 -6.85 -2.97
C PHE A 36 -27.94 -7.65 -3.68
N LYS A 37 -27.91 -8.99 -3.57
CA LYS A 37 -28.94 -9.87 -4.17
C LYS A 37 -30.30 -9.68 -3.50
N ARG A 38 -30.32 -9.54 -2.17
CA ARG A 38 -31.56 -9.32 -1.39
C ARG A 38 -32.15 -7.92 -1.59
N LEU A 39 -31.30 -6.89 -1.77
CA LEU A 39 -31.75 -5.55 -2.20
C LEU A 39 -32.32 -5.58 -3.63
N GLY A 40 -31.72 -6.35 -4.53
CA GLY A 40 -32.22 -6.52 -5.90
C GLY A 40 -33.63 -7.10 -5.96
N GLU A 41 -33.98 -8.03 -5.07
CA GLU A 41 -35.31 -8.62 -5.01
C GLU A 41 -36.36 -7.71 -4.34
N GLN A 42 -35.98 -6.89 -3.35
CA GLN A 42 -36.91 -5.91 -2.75
C GLN A 42 -37.21 -4.72 -3.67
N ILE A 43 -36.25 -4.30 -4.51
CA ILE A 43 -36.46 -3.24 -5.51
C ILE A 43 -37.36 -3.73 -6.66
N LEU A 44 -37.44 -5.05 -6.91
CA LEU A 44 -38.25 -5.61 -8.00
C LEU A 44 -39.76 -5.59 -7.73
N MET A 45 -40.18 -5.52 -6.46
CA MET A 45 -41.61 -5.68 -6.09
C MET A 45 -42.32 -4.37 -5.72
N THR A 46 -41.59 -3.25 -5.59
CA THR A 46 -42.19 -1.92 -5.38
C THR A 46 -42.12 -1.09 -6.66
N HIS A 47 -43.15 -1.25 -7.49
CA HIS A 47 -43.62 -0.32 -8.53
C HIS A 47 -42.71 0.89 -8.85
N LEU A 48 -41.78 0.72 -9.79
CA LEU A 48 -41.20 1.84 -10.52
C LEU A 48 -41.54 1.71 -12.00
N LYS A 49 -42.64 2.37 -12.39
CA LYS A 49 -42.83 2.89 -13.76
C LYS A 49 -41.75 3.96 -14.04
N ILE A 50 -40.47 3.58 -14.05
CA ILE A 50 -39.40 4.43 -14.56
C ILE A 50 -39.19 4.05 -16.02
N LYS A 51 -39.75 4.87 -16.92
CA LYS A 51 -39.65 4.70 -18.38
C LYS A 51 -38.25 5.00 -18.94
N ASN A 52 -37.27 5.30 -18.08
CA ASN A 52 -35.90 5.66 -18.44
C ASN A 52 -34.88 4.75 -17.75
N SER A 53 -34.81 3.50 -18.20
CA SER A 53 -33.86 2.47 -17.75
C SER A 53 -32.39 2.91 -17.85
N SER A 54 -32.07 3.81 -18.79
CA SER A 54 -30.70 4.27 -19.03
C SER A 54 -30.10 5.09 -17.88
N PHE A 55 -30.90 5.81 -17.09
CA PHE A 55 -30.37 6.66 -16.00
C PHE A 55 -29.88 5.86 -14.79
N ILE A 56 -30.55 4.75 -14.47
CA ILE A 56 -30.18 3.89 -13.34
C ILE A 56 -28.84 3.19 -13.63
N ILE A 57 -28.64 2.75 -14.87
CA ILE A 57 -27.38 2.13 -15.29
C ILE A 57 -26.22 3.14 -15.19
N ILE A 58 -26.42 4.37 -15.66
CA ILE A 58 -25.40 5.43 -15.57
C ILE A 58 -25.05 5.73 -14.11
N LEU A 59 -26.04 5.83 -13.22
CA LEU A 59 -25.81 6.08 -11.80
C LEU A 59 -25.02 4.95 -11.14
N LEU A 60 -25.32 3.70 -11.48
CA LEU A 60 -24.58 2.53 -10.99
C LEU A 60 -23.14 2.49 -11.50
N VAL A 61 -22.91 2.82 -12.78
CA VAL A 61 -21.54 2.90 -13.32
C VAL A 61 -20.74 4.00 -12.62
N ILE A 62 -21.35 5.15 -12.32
CA ILE A 62 -20.69 6.24 -11.59
C ILE A 62 -20.36 5.79 -10.16
N LEU A 63 -21.30 5.17 -9.45
CA LEU A 63 -21.09 4.66 -8.09
C LEU A 63 -19.98 3.61 -8.02
N VAL A 64 -19.96 2.68 -8.97
CA VAL A 64 -18.91 1.67 -9.13
C VAL A 64 -17.55 2.36 -9.31
N ASN A 65 -17.41 3.29 -10.26
CA ASN A 65 -16.14 4.00 -10.48
C ASN A 65 -15.64 4.79 -9.25
N ILE A 66 -16.56 5.41 -8.49
CA ILE A 66 -16.21 6.12 -7.24
C ILE A 66 -15.67 5.15 -6.18
N LEU A 67 -16.26 3.96 -6.04
CA LEU A 67 -15.83 2.95 -5.07
C LEU A 67 -14.44 2.36 -5.40
N PHE A 68 -14.11 2.18 -6.68
CA PHE A 68 -12.84 1.57 -7.10
C PHE A 68 -11.65 2.56 -7.16
N SER A 69 -11.87 3.87 -7.00
CA SER A 69 -10.85 4.90 -7.26
C SER A 69 -9.77 5.07 -6.16
N ASN A 70 -9.88 4.44 -4.99
CA ASN A 70 -9.03 4.80 -3.84
C ASN A 70 -8.30 3.64 -3.11
N CYS A 71 -8.08 2.50 -3.75
CA CYS A 71 -7.15 1.52 -3.17
C CYS A 71 -5.70 1.90 -3.49
N LYS A 72 -5.12 2.84 -2.72
CA LYS A 72 -3.67 3.02 -2.69
C LYS A 72 -3.08 1.97 -1.76
N THR A 73 -2.36 1.00 -2.30
CA THR A 73 -1.55 0.10 -1.47
C THR A 73 -0.42 0.92 -0.86
N VAL A 74 -0.50 1.14 0.45
CA VAL A 74 0.63 1.65 1.23
C VAL A 74 1.63 0.49 1.29
N VAL A 75 2.63 0.52 0.41
CA VAL A 75 3.78 -0.40 0.51
C VAL A 75 4.39 -0.18 1.88
N ASP A 76 4.67 -1.22 2.64
CA ASP A 76 5.30 -1.12 3.97
C ASP A 76 6.78 -0.68 3.84
N PHE A 77 7.24 0.22 4.73
CA PHE A 77 8.63 0.71 4.70
C PHE A 77 9.60 -0.42 5.01
N ASP A 78 9.26 -1.30 5.95
CA ASP A 78 10.14 -2.41 6.34
C ASP A 78 10.36 -3.34 5.15
N LYS A 79 9.29 -3.67 4.40
CA LYS A 79 9.38 -4.45 3.16
C LYS A 79 10.21 -3.75 2.09
N ALA A 80 10.14 -2.43 2.00
CA ALA A 80 10.96 -1.65 1.08
C ALA A 80 12.44 -1.65 1.48
N PHE A 81 12.73 -1.56 2.77
CA PHE A 81 14.08 -1.58 3.32
C PHE A 81 14.72 -2.97 3.21
N ASP A 82 13.97 -4.04 3.50
CA ASP A 82 14.41 -5.43 3.29
C ASP A 82 14.87 -5.65 1.84
N ARG A 83 14.16 -5.06 0.88
CA ARG A 83 14.56 -5.12 -0.52
C ARG A 83 15.86 -4.38 -0.76
N TYR A 84 16.00 -3.19 -0.20
CA TYR A 84 17.21 -2.36 -0.29
C TYR A 84 18.45 -3.08 0.23
N GLU A 85 18.36 -3.80 1.36
CA GLU A 85 19.49 -4.52 1.94
C GLU A 85 20.09 -5.54 0.97
N ARG A 86 19.25 -6.15 0.13
CA ARG A 86 19.66 -7.18 -0.85
C ARG A 86 20.20 -6.61 -2.18
N LEU A 87 20.19 -5.30 -2.37
CA LEU A 87 20.67 -4.69 -3.61
C LEU A 87 22.21 -4.75 -3.69
N PRO A 88 22.78 -4.76 -4.92
CA PRO A 88 24.23 -4.69 -5.13
C PRO A 88 24.86 -3.41 -4.53
N PRO A 89 26.20 -3.37 -4.41
CA PRO A 89 26.93 -2.19 -3.96
C PRO A 89 26.64 -0.93 -4.79
N TYR A 90 27.11 0.21 -4.29
CA TYR A 90 26.78 1.54 -4.82
C TYR A 90 25.26 1.76 -4.85
N LYS A 91 24.66 1.51 -3.69
CA LYS A 91 23.23 1.69 -3.42
C LYS A 91 23.00 2.79 -2.40
N ALA A 92 21.85 3.43 -2.48
CA ALA A 92 21.40 4.39 -1.48
C ALA A 92 19.88 4.35 -1.39
N MET A 93 19.35 4.71 -0.22
CA MET A 93 17.93 4.84 0.02
C MET A 93 17.64 6.19 0.66
N ALA A 94 16.68 6.90 0.10
CA ALA A 94 16.14 8.14 0.66
C ALA A 94 14.72 7.91 1.18
N TYR A 95 14.36 8.69 2.19
CA TYR A 95 13.11 8.59 2.92
C TYR A 95 12.58 9.98 3.29
N ALA A 96 11.26 10.12 3.29
CA ALA A 96 10.54 11.28 3.81
C ALA A 96 9.32 10.78 4.59
N LYS A 97 9.06 11.39 5.74
CA LYS A 97 7.85 11.17 6.55
C LYS A 97 7.36 12.49 7.08
N ASP A 98 6.05 12.74 7.01
CA ASP A 98 5.44 13.93 7.56
C ASP A 98 4.73 13.65 8.88
N SER A 99 4.29 14.72 9.56
CA SER A 99 3.56 14.63 10.81
C SER A 99 2.17 13.98 10.68
N GLY A 100 1.65 13.86 9.45
CA GLY A 100 0.41 13.16 9.14
C GLY A 100 0.60 11.65 8.98
N GLY A 101 1.83 11.14 9.11
CA GLY A 101 2.17 9.74 8.91
C GLY A 101 2.26 9.33 7.44
N HIS A 102 2.15 10.27 6.49
CA HIS A 102 2.46 9.98 5.11
C HIS A 102 3.96 9.86 4.95
N TRP A 103 4.38 8.97 4.05
CA TRP A 103 5.79 8.79 3.78
C TRP A 103 6.04 8.40 2.34
N ALA A 104 7.27 8.63 1.91
CA ALA A 104 7.78 8.30 0.60
C ALA A 104 9.22 7.80 0.73
N TYR A 105 9.65 7.03 -0.26
CA TYR A 105 11.00 6.53 -0.32
C TYR A 105 11.45 6.42 -1.77
N GLY A 106 12.76 6.50 -1.98
CA GLY A 106 13.44 6.24 -3.25
C GLY A 106 14.70 5.45 -2.97
N TYR A 107 15.15 4.64 -3.93
CA TYR A 107 16.43 3.97 -3.83
C TYR A 107 17.10 3.91 -5.19
N ALA A 108 18.42 3.81 -5.16
CA ALA A 108 19.28 3.60 -6.32
C ALA A 108 20.24 2.45 -6.01
N GLU A 109 20.70 1.76 -7.04
CA GLU A 109 21.65 0.66 -6.97
C GLU A 109 22.54 0.64 -8.23
N GLY A 110 23.69 -0.03 -8.16
CA GLY A 110 24.55 -0.29 -9.32
C GLY A 110 25.10 0.97 -9.99
N GLN A 111 25.16 2.10 -9.28
CA GLN A 111 25.73 3.33 -9.82
C GLN A 111 27.25 3.26 -9.90
N TYR A 112 27.86 4.13 -10.72
CA TYR A 112 29.31 4.18 -10.87
C TYR A 112 30.02 4.68 -9.59
N THR A 113 29.35 5.55 -8.82
CA THR A 113 29.85 6.08 -7.55
C THR A 113 28.77 6.08 -6.48
N GLN A 114 29.17 6.10 -5.22
CA GLN A 114 28.24 6.24 -4.10
C GLN A 114 27.50 7.58 -4.12
N GLU A 115 28.17 8.65 -4.55
CA GLU A 115 27.55 9.98 -4.70
C GLU A 115 26.41 9.95 -5.72
N SER A 116 26.63 9.33 -6.88
CA SER A 116 25.59 9.15 -7.91
C SER A 116 24.41 8.32 -7.39
N ALA A 117 24.66 7.29 -6.58
CA ALA A 117 23.58 6.54 -5.92
C ALA A 117 22.78 7.42 -4.96
N ASN A 118 23.46 8.25 -4.17
CA ASN A 118 22.82 9.14 -3.21
C ASN A 118 21.91 10.16 -3.91
N GLU A 119 22.40 10.81 -4.96
CA GLU A 119 21.65 11.77 -5.75
C GLU A 119 20.41 11.13 -6.39
N LEU A 120 20.57 9.96 -7.01
CA LEU A 120 19.47 9.27 -7.66
C LEU A 120 18.42 8.76 -6.66
N ALA A 121 18.84 8.30 -5.47
CA ALA A 121 17.91 7.89 -4.43
C ALA A 121 17.06 9.08 -3.94
N LEU A 122 17.68 10.24 -3.72
CA LEU A 122 16.97 11.49 -3.36
C LEU A 122 15.98 11.90 -4.46
N TYR A 123 16.42 11.93 -5.72
CA TYR A 123 15.58 12.23 -6.86
C TYR A 123 14.35 11.31 -6.96
N GLU A 124 14.53 9.99 -6.80
CA GLU A 124 13.42 9.04 -6.83
C GLU A 124 12.44 9.23 -5.67
N CYS A 125 12.94 9.62 -4.49
CA CYS A 125 12.10 9.95 -3.34
C CYS A 125 11.28 11.22 -3.62
N GLU A 126 11.92 12.29 -4.11
CA GLU A 126 11.28 13.58 -4.39
C GLU A 126 10.15 13.44 -5.42
N ARG A 127 10.39 12.67 -6.49
CA ARG A 127 9.40 12.37 -7.53
C ARG A 127 8.13 11.71 -6.98
N ARG A 128 8.22 11.08 -5.81
CA ARG A 128 7.12 10.36 -5.16
C ARG A 128 6.38 11.20 -4.11
N LEU A 129 6.93 12.32 -3.66
CA LEU A 129 6.31 13.18 -2.64
C LEU A 129 4.89 13.59 -3.04
N ALA A 130 4.70 14.11 -4.26
CA ALA A 130 3.38 14.53 -4.76
C ALA A 130 2.38 13.37 -4.85
N LYS A 131 2.84 12.17 -5.26
CA LYS A 131 1.99 10.97 -5.38
C LYS A 131 1.47 10.51 -4.02
N TYR A 132 2.31 10.60 -2.99
CA TYR A 132 2.00 10.16 -1.63
C TYR A 132 1.56 11.29 -0.70
N LYS A 133 1.44 12.53 -1.22
CA LYS A 133 1.03 13.73 -0.47
C LYS A 133 1.90 14.00 0.76
N VAL A 134 3.19 13.68 0.67
CA VAL A 134 4.16 13.89 1.75
C VAL A 134 4.62 15.33 1.73
N LEU A 135 4.51 16.00 2.87
CA LEU A 135 4.86 17.43 3.00
C LEU A 135 6.31 17.68 3.47
N SER A 136 7.02 16.65 3.92
CA SER A 136 8.41 16.76 4.33
C SER A 136 9.38 16.52 3.18
N GLY A 137 10.61 17.00 3.35
CA GLY A 137 11.71 16.78 2.40
C GLY A 137 12.32 15.39 2.53
N CYS A 138 12.84 14.88 1.41
CA CYS A 138 13.59 13.64 1.37
C CYS A 138 14.98 13.81 2.01
N LYS A 139 15.39 12.79 2.76
CA LYS A 139 16.73 12.67 3.35
C LYS A 139 17.30 11.29 3.05
N LEU A 140 18.61 11.17 2.98
CA LEU A 140 19.25 9.86 2.92
C LEU A 140 18.96 9.11 4.22
N TYR A 141 18.38 7.93 4.08
CA TYR A 141 18.14 6.98 5.17
C TYR A 141 19.33 6.02 5.28
N ALA A 142 19.78 5.49 4.15
CA ALA A 142 20.91 4.56 4.07
C ALA A 142 21.80 4.82 2.85
N VAL A 143 23.09 4.57 3.03
CA VAL A 143 24.17 4.77 2.05
C VAL A 143 25.05 3.51 2.09
N GLY A 144 25.11 2.79 0.97
CA GLY A 144 25.74 1.46 0.92
C GLY A 144 25.04 0.49 1.86
N ASP A 145 25.76 -0.04 2.85
CA ASP A 145 25.20 -0.92 3.89
C ASP A 145 25.09 -0.20 5.25
N THR A 146 25.18 1.14 5.25
CA THR A 146 25.16 1.95 6.48
C THR A 146 23.90 2.80 6.55
N ILE A 147 23.18 2.71 7.68
CA ILE A 147 22.07 3.62 8.00
C ILE A 147 22.66 4.95 8.48
N VAL A 148 22.34 6.05 7.79
CA VAL A 148 22.88 7.39 8.06
C VAL A 148 21.88 8.31 8.75
N TRP A 149 20.59 7.96 8.75
CA TRP A 149 19.56 8.70 9.44
C TRP A 149 18.58 7.76 10.14
N LYS A 150 18.23 8.09 11.38
CA LYS A 150 17.20 7.43 12.18
C LYS A 150 16.31 8.53 12.75
N GLU A 151 14.99 8.37 12.60
CA GLU A 151 13.98 9.25 13.19
C GLU A 151 13.91 9.05 14.71
#